data_AF-A0A378ISG9-F1
#
_entry.id   AF-A0A378ISG9-F1
#
_cell.length_a   1.000
_cell.length_b   1.000
_cell.length_c   1.000
_cell.angle_alpha   90.00
_cell.angle_beta   90.00
_cell.angle_gamma   90.00
#
_symmetry.space_group_name_H-M   'P 1'
#
loop_
_entity.id
_entity.type
_entity.pdbx_description
1 polymer ?
#
loop_
_entity_poly.entity_id
_entity_poly.type
_entity_poly.pdbx_seq_one_letter_code
_entity_poly.pdbx_strand_id
1 'polypeptide(L)'
;MKIPPSQRQEKIAVIDDISKKCTLDQLKRMYGNNWKFPSSGERIKRLNILTDHELDCILARTGEYRDYYQQETEKRRFFNQPDCNADFAYWSKQIVWSIDEGVALILGKDPRKVCWENIKEFAAYSLFVKNFEEIRTTAKGYVKFQQLFDPVTPSAFLTWVQRMNFTNVTIPPELIESVEALGIQLTDWQDLYTKMESSCNKLKEQYSEAISLIDRQSKLIQTLKQEINESAISPKSERTHLNIIGALVITMFMETQGGNHISIFESQNALINFLIQNFPDVSGIAKSTLEEKFSKGKKLLEKNK
;
A
#
# COMPACT_ATOMS: atom_id res chain seq x y z
N MET A 1 25.70 18.23 37.26
CA MET A 1 27.05 17.84 36.82
C MET A 1 28.07 18.72 37.52
N LYS A 2 29.14 18.17 38.12
CA LYS A 2 30.21 18.98 38.72
C LYS A 2 31.25 19.35 37.67
N ILE A 3 31.67 20.61 37.67
CA ILE A 3 32.74 21.10 36.80
C ILE A 3 34.08 20.85 37.52
N PRO A 4 35.05 20.18 36.88
CA PRO A 4 36.35 19.97 37.48
C PRO A 4 37.07 21.32 37.66
N PRO A 5 37.85 21.47 38.74
CA PRO A 5 38.60 22.69 38.99
C PRO A 5 39.60 22.98 37.87
N SER A 6 39.72 24.25 37.48
CA SER A 6 40.61 24.69 36.40
C SER A 6 42.06 24.83 36.86
N GLN A 7 42.28 25.15 38.14
CA GLN A 7 43.63 25.32 38.67
C GLN A 7 44.25 23.98 39.07
N ARG A 8 45.51 23.77 38.71
CA ARG A 8 46.26 22.53 39.01
C ARG A 8 46.28 22.19 40.51
N GLN A 9 46.47 23.17 41.38
CA GLN A 9 46.51 22.96 42.83
C GLN A 9 45.16 22.48 43.39
N GLU A 10 44.06 23.00 42.85
CA GLU A 10 42.70 22.59 43.21
C GLU A 10 42.39 21.17 42.71
N LYS A 11 42.85 20.80 41.49
CA LYS A 11 42.74 19.42 40.98
C LYS A 11 43.42 18.43 41.94
N ILE A 12 44.64 18.75 42.38
CA ILE A 12 45.40 17.90 43.32
C ILE A 12 44.67 17.78 44.66
N ALA A 13 44.16 18.88 45.20
CA ALA A 13 43.41 18.89 46.46
C ALA A 13 42.13 18.05 46.37
N VAL A 14 41.37 18.18 45.28
CA VAL A 14 40.15 17.40 45.02
C VAL A 14 40.45 15.91 44.86
N ILE A 15 41.50 15.56 44.10
CA ILE A 15 41.92 14.15 43.92
C ILE A 15 42.35 13.56 45.27
N ASP A 16 43.09 14.30 46.09
CA ASP A 16 43.51 13.84 47.42
C ASP A 16 42.33 13.63 48.37
N ASP A 17 41.38 14.57 48.40
CA ASP A 17 40.16 14.47 49.21
C ASP A 17 39.29 13.27 48.81
N ILE A 18 39.04 13.08 47.50
CA ILE A 18 38.33 11.90 46.98
C ILE A 18 39.07 10.63 47.37
N SER A 19 40.39 10.63 47.23
CA SER A 19 41.21 9.45 47.53
C SER A 19 41.29 9.11 49.02
N LYS A 20 40.96 10.04 49.93
CA LYS A 20 40.83 9.75 51.37
C LYS A 20 39.50 9.09 51.71
N LYS A 21 38.46 9.31 50.89
CA LYS A 21 37.10 8.82 51.09
C LYS A 21 36.82 7.50 50.36
N CYS A 22 37.68 7.11 49.42
CA CYS A 22 37.52 5.89 48.62
C CYS A 22 38.07 4.62 49.29
N THR A 23 37.42 3.48 49.02
CA THR A 23 37.92 2.15 49.39
C THR A 23 39.11 1.73 48.53
N LEU A 24 39.87 0.73 48.97
CA LEU A 24 41.03 0.20 48.24
C LEU A 24 40.69 -0.22 46.80
N ASP A 25 39.53 -0.85 46.59
CA ASP A 25 39.08 -1.28 45.26
C ASP A 25 38.65 -0.10 44.37
N GLN A 26 38.04 0.94 44.95
CA GLN A 26 37.72 2.17 44.23
C GLN A 26 38.99 2.90 43.82
N LEU A 27 40.00 2.93 44.69
CA LEU A 27 41.29 3.53 44.40
C LEU A 27 42.06 2.75 43.32
N LYS A 28 42.02 1.41 43.31
CA LYS A 28 42.58 0.59 42.22
C LYS A 28 41.94 0.91 40.87
N ARG A 29 40.62 1.17 40.85
CA ARG A 29 39.90 1.61 39.64
C ARG A 29 40.28 3.03 39.21
N MET A 30 40.53 3.94 40.15
CA MET A 30 40.93 5.32 39.85
C MET A 30 42.34 5.41 39.26
N TYR A 31 43.32 4.76 39.90
CA TYR A 31 44.73 4.92 39.53
C TYR A 31 45.27 3.77 38.63
N GLY A 32 44.51 2.69 38.45
CA GLY A 32 44.93 1.51 37.71
C GLY A 32 45.70 0.48 38.56
N ASN A 33 45.82 -0.75 38.07
CA ASN A 33 46.39 -1.89 38.82
C ASN A 33 47.85 -1.70 39.27
N ASN A 34 48.59 -0.76 38.66
CA ASN A 34 50.00 -0.52 38.95
C ASN A 34 50.24 0.53 40.05
N TRP A 35 49.18 1.09 40.63
CA TRP A 35 49.32 2.14 41.65
C TRP A 35 49.58 1.58 43.04
N LYS A 36 50.81 1.73 43.55
CA LYS A 36 51.16 1.45 44.95
C LYS A 36 50.64 2.57 45.84
N PHE A 37 49.73 2.26 46.78
CA PHE A 37 49.08 3.24 47.67
C PHE A 37 50.05 3.83 48.69
N PRO A 38 50.52 5.07 48.52
CA PRO A 38 51.45 5.71 49.44
C PRO A 38 50.69 6.27 50.65
N SER A 39 51.45 6.60 51.70
CA SER A 39 50.94 7.41 52.81
C SER A 39 50.38 8.77 52.32
N SER A 40 49.48 9.41 53.07
CA SER A 40 48.82 10.67 52.65
C SER A 40 49.82 11.76 52.19
N GLY A 41 50.99 11.85 52.83
CA GLY A 41 52.03 12.81 52.46
C GLY A 41 52.82 12.45 51.18
N GLU A 42 52.96 11.18 50.86
CA GLU A 42 53.59 10.72 49.60
C GLU A 42 52.66 10.83 48.40
N ARG A 43 51.33 10.75 48.63
CA ARG A 43 50.32 10.89 47.57
C ARG A 43 50.33 12.28 46.95
N ILE A 44 50.32 13.34 47.77
CA ILE A 44 50.39 14.73 47.29
C ILE A 44 51.69 15.00 46.54
N LYS A 45 52.83 14.46 47.02
CA LYS A 45 54.11 14.56 46.31
C LYS A 45 54.05 13.93 44.92
N ARG A 46 53.41 12.77 44.77
CA ARG A 46 53.22 12.12 43.45
C ARG A 46 52.24 12.86 42.55
N LEU A 47 51.12 13.36 43.08
CA LEU A 47 50.15 14.13 42.30
C LEU A 47 50.77 15.42 41.73
N ASN A 48 51.71 16.05 42.45
CA ASN A 48 52.45 17.21 41.96
C ASN A 48 53.40 16.91 40.79
N ILE A 49 53.81 15.65 40.59
CA ILE A 49 54.68 15.23 39.49
C ILE A 49 53.89 14.97 38.21
N LEU A 50 52.60 14.61 38.32
CA LEU A 50 51.74 14.29 37.17
C LEU A 50 51.44 15.51 36.32
N THR A 51 51.37 15.36 35.00
CA THR A 51 50.89 16.40 34.08
C THR A 51 49.42 16.76 34.32
N ASP A 52 48.98 17.93 33.86
CA ASP A 52 47.56 18.32 33.98
C ASP A 52 46.63 17.32 33.28
N HIS A 53 47.07 16.75 32.16
CA HIS A 53 46.35 15.69 31.46
C HIS A 53 46.18 14.43 32.31
N GLU A 54 47.23 13.99 33.01
CA GLU A 54 47.17 12.83 33.89
C GLU A 54 46.26 13.07 35.11
N LEU A 55 46.24 14.29 35.65
CA LEU A 55 45.30 14.69 36.71
C LEU A 55 43.85 14.65 36.19
N ASP A 56 43.62 15.12 34.97
CA ASP A 56 42.30 15.08 34.32
C ASP A 56 41.87 13.62 34.04
N CYS A 57 42.78 12.75 33.65
CA CYS A 57 42.52 11.31 33.51
C CYS A 57 42.11 10.66 34.83
N ILE A 58 42.70 11.07 35.96
CA ILE A 58 42.33 10.58 37.28
C ILE A 58 40.92 11.08 37.65
N LEU A 59 40.65 12.38 37.47
CA LEU A 59 39.33 12.96 37.72
C LEU A 59 38.25 12.32 36.84
N ALA A 60 38.52 12.05 35.56
CA ALA A 60 37.59 11.39 34.63
C ALA A 60 37.19 9.98 35.08
N ARG A 61 38.03 9.29 35.86
CA ARG A 61 37.71 7.96 36.42
C ARG A 61 36.86 8.04 37.68
N THR A 62 36.88 9.17 38.39
CA THR A 62 36.03 9.40 39.57
C THR A 62 34.57 9.57 39.18
N GLY A 63 33.65 9.00 39.96
CA GLY A 63 32.21 9.12 39.68
C GLY A 63 31.69 10.55 39.68
N GLU A 64 32.35 11.47 40.41
CA GLU A 64 31.91 12.86 40.54
C GLU A 64 32.11 13.71 39.27
N TYR A 65 33.17 13.44 38.51
CA TYR A 65 33.54 14.21 37.31
C TYR A 65 33.49 13.40 36.01
N ARG A 66 33.22 12.09 36.09
CA ARG A 66 33.12 11.18 34.94
C ARG A 66 32.22 11.74 33.84
N ASP A 67 31.01 12.17 34.20
CA ASP A 67 30.02 12.66 33.25
C ASP A 67 30.50 13.92 32.52
N TYR A 68 31.20 14.82 33.24
CA TYR A 68 31.78 16.03 32.64
C TYR A 68 32.82 15.67 31.59
N TYR A 69 33.80 14.82 31.93
CA TYR A 69 34.84 14.43 30.99
C TYR A 69 34.29 13.58 29.83
N GLN A 70 33.26 12.77 30.06
CA GLN A 70 32.54 12.09 29.00
C GLN A 70 31.86 13.07 28.04
N GLN A 71 31.20 14.12 28.55
CA GLN A 71 30.60 15.15 27.68
C GLN A 71 31.65 15.95 26.91
N GLU A 72 32.77 16.31 27.53
CA GLU A 72 33.84 17.04 26.82
C GLU A 72 34.56 16.18 25.79
N THR A 73 34.79 14.90 26.08
CA THR A 73 35.32 13.97 25.08
C THR A 73 34.32 13.73 23.96
N GLU A 74 33.03 13.59 24.26
CA GLU A 74 31.95 13.51 23.28
C GLU A 74 31.95 14.73 22.37
N LYS A 75 31.96 15.96 22.92
CA LYS A 75 32.00 17.22 22.14
C LYS A 75 33.18 17.32 21.19
N ARG A 76 34.34 16.75 21.56
CA ARG A 76 35.57 16.76 20.74
C ARG A 76 35.58 15.70 19.65
N ARG A 77 34.63 14.76 19.63
CA ARG A 77 34.56 13.76 18.56
C ARG A 77 34.22 14.44 17.23
N PHE A 78 34.75 13.89 16.14
CA PHE A 78 34.60 14.47 14.81
C PHE A 78 33.12 14.66 14.44
N PHE A 79 32.26 13.66 14.71
CA PHE A 79 30.84 13.72 14.38
C PHE A 79 30.04 14.76 15.18
N ASN A 80 30.60 15.30 16.26
CA ASN A 80 30.00 16.39 17.05
C ASN A 80 30.52 17.78 16.63
N GLN A 81 31.45 17.85 15.66
CA GLN A 81 31.92 19.12 15.13
C GLN A 81 30.86 19.77 14.21
N PRO A 82 30.82 21.11 14.13
CA PRO A 82 29.87 21.83 13.29
C PRO A 82 30.00 21.52 11.79
N ASP A 83 31.21 21.14 11.33
CA ASP A 83 31.44 20.79 9.94
C ASP A 83 30.73 19.47 9.55
N CYS A 84 30.39 18.63 10.54
CA CYS A 84 29.59 17.42 10.34
C CYS A 84 28.09 17.67 10.32
N ASN A 85 27.62 18.92 10.44
CA ASN A 85 26.19 19.22 10.36
C ASN A 85 25.68 19.05 8.91
N ALA A 86 24.47 18.52 8.78
CA ALA A 86 23.85 18.29 7.48
C ALA A 86 23.45 19.60 6.79
N ASP A 87 23.63 19.63 5.46
CA ASP A 87 22.97 20.60 4.59
C ASP A 87 21.56 20.10 4.24
N PHE A 88 20.57 20.50 5.02
CA PHE A 88 19.19 20.05 4.80
C PHE A 88 18.60 20.51 3.46
N ALA A 89 19.04 21.65 2.92
CA ALA A 89 18.58 22.14 1.63
C ALA A 89 19.09 21.28 0.46
N TYR A 90 20.26 20.65 0.62
CA TYR A 90 20.75 19.64 -0.31
C TYR A 90 20.04 18.30 -0.13
N TRP A 91 19.89 17.84 1.12
CA TRP A 91 19.39 16.50 1.43
C TRP A 91 17.88 16.35 1.26
N SER A 92 17.10 17.43 1.42
CA SER A 92 15.65 17.41 1.17
C SER A 92 15.31 17.19 -0.30
N LYS A 93 16.19 17.60 -1.22
CA LYS A 93 16.02 17.43 -2.68
C LYS A 93 16.25 15.99 -3.16
N GLN A 94 16.77 15.12 -2.31
CA GLN A 94 16.99 13.72 -2.67
C GLN A 94 15.65 12.99 -2.75
N ILE A 95 15.48 12.18 -3.80
CA ILE A 95 14.25 11.42 -4.03
C ILE A 95 14.08 10.34 -2.94
N VAL A 96 15.19 9.73 -2.54
CA VAL A 96 15.26 8.69 -1.52
C VAL A 96 16.52 8.84 -0.67
N TRP A 97 16.48 8.30 0.54
CA TRP A 97 17.61 8.12 1.45
C TRP A 97 17.79 6.63 1.72
N SER A 98 19.01 6.17 1.93
CA SER A 98 19.26 4.92 2.65
C SER A 98 18.85 5.08 4.12
N ILE A 99 18.65 3.96 4.81
CA ILE A 99 18.36 3.99 6.25
C ILE A 99 19.45 4.74 7.03
N ASP A 100 20.72 4.50 6.70
CA ASP A 100 21.84 5.11 7.43
C ASP A 100 21.92 6.62 7.16
N GLU A 101 21.58 7.07 5.95
CA GLU A 101 21.43 8.51 5.64
C GLU A 101 20.27 9.15 6.41
N GLY A 102 19.10 8.51 6.43
CA GLY A 102 17.95 8.99 7.20
C GLY A 102 18.27 9.14 8.68
N VAL A 103 18.93 8.15 9.29
CA VAL A 103 19.34 8.19 10.70
C VAL A 103 20.34 9.33 10.97
N ALA A 104 21.32 9.54 10.09
CA ALA A 104 22.26 10.65 10.23
C ALA A 104 21.54 12.02 10.17
N LEU A 105 20.60 12.18 9.23
CA LEU A 105 19.86 13.43 9.01
C LEU A 105 18.96 13.81 10.18
N ILE A 106 18.22 12.86 10.76
CA ILE A 106 17.38 13.13 11.94
C ILE A 106 18.20 13.43 13.20
N LEU A 107 19.48 13.04 13.21
CA LEU A 107 20.45 13.41 14.24
C LEU A 107 21.19 14.72 13.89
N GLY A 108 20.81 15.38 12.79
CA GLY A 108 21.37 16.65 12.33
C GLY A 108 22.74 16.55 11.69
N LYS A 109 23.17 15.37 11.25
CA LYS A 109 24.52 15.10 10.74
C LYS A 109 24.53 14.77 9.26
N ASP A 110 25.58 15.24 8.58
CA ASP A 110 25.81 14.97 7.16
C ASP A 110 26.17 13.48 6.96
N PRO A 111 25.33 12.70 6.27
CA PRO A 111 25.58 11.29 6.01
C PRO A 111 26.91 11.00 5.30
N ARG A 112 27.45 11.95 4.53
CA ARG A 112 28.76 11.79 3.85
C ARG A 112 29.93 11.70 4.82
N LYS A 113 29.77 12.29 6.00
CA LYS A 113 30.80 12.34 7.05
C LYS A 113 30.47 11.36 8.18
N VAL A 114 29.20 11.32 8.58
CA VAL A 114 28.70 10.54 9.71
C VAL A 114 27.81 9.41 9.18
N CYS A 115 28.44 8.27 8.88
CA CYS A 115 27.77 7.02 8.56
C CYS A 115 28.14 5.93 9.58
N TRP A 116 27.37 4.84 9.61
CA TRP A 116 27.57 3.75 10.58
C TRP A 116 29.00 3.20 10.56
N GLU A 117 29.55 3.02 9.36
CA GLU A 117 30.88 2.48 9.14
C GLU A 117 31.97 3.33 9.81
N ASN A 118 31.78 4.65 9.85
CA ASN A 118 32.72 5.61 10.44
C ASN A 118 32.57 5.76 11.97
N ILE A 119 31.41 5.41 12.52
CA ILE A 119 31.10 5.68 13.95
C ILE A 119 30.96 4.42 14.81
N LYS A 120 30.80 3.22 14.21
CA LYS A 120 30.52 1.96 14.93
C LYS A 120 31.51 1.62 16.05
N GLU A 121 32.78 2.01 15.92
CA GLU A 121 33.81 1.74 16.94
C GLU A 121 33.56 2.50 18.25
N PHE A 122 32.79 3.58 18.20
CA PHE A 122 32.45 4.39 19.36
C PHE A 122 31.17 3.93 20.08
N ALA A 123 30.48 2.89 19.60
CA ALA A 123 29.20 2.42 20.16
C ALA A 123 29.28 2.08 21.66
N ALA A 124 30.43 1.59 22.13
CA ALA A 124 30.64 1.29 23.55
C ALA A 124 30.68 2.55 24.45
N TYR A 125 31.06 3.71 23.89
CA TYR A 125 31.48 4.89 24.66
C TYR A 125 30.78 6.19 24.28
N SER A 126 29.98 6.22 23.22
CA SER A 126 29.27 7.41 22.75
C SER A 126 27.77 7.24 22.91
N LEU A 127 27.12 8.20 23.57
CA LEU A 127 25.66 8.22 23.64
C LEU A 127 25.05 8.51 22.26
N PHE A 128 25.69 9.39 21.48
CA PHE A 128 25.29 9.68 20.11
C PHE A 128 25.28 8.41 19.24
N VAL A 129 26.36 7.62 19.27
CA VAL A 129 26.44 6.39 18.47
C VAL A 129 25.47 5.31 18.96
N LYS A 130 25.21 5.23 20.27
CA LYS A 130 24.17 4.34 20.80
C LYS A 130 22.78 4.71 20.26
N ASN A 131 22.44 5.99 20.27
CA ASN A 131 21.17 6.46 19.69
C ASN A 131 21.10 6.16 18.19
N PHE A 132 22.20 6.39 17.46
CA PHE A 132 22.30 6.04 16.04
C PHE A 132 22.05 4.54 15.82
N GLU A 133 22.72 3.68 16.58
CA GLU A 133 22.60 2.23 16.49
C GLU A 133 21.17 1.76 16.80
N GLU A 134 20.55 2.29 17.85
CA GLU A 134 19.19 1.94 18.26
C GLU A 134 18.17 2.23 17.14
N ILE A 135 18.20 3.45 16.59
CA ILE A 135 17.28 3.83 15.51
C ILE A 135 17.54 2.97 14.27
N ARG A 136 18.82 2.81 13.90
CA ARG A 136 19.22 2.02 12.73
C ARG A 136 18.79 0.56 12.82
N THR A 137 19.06 -0.09 13.94
CA THR A 137 18.70 -1.50 14.15
C THR A 137 17.20 -1.69 14.14
N THR A 138 16.45 -0.76 14.75
CA THR A 138 15.00 -0.71 14.68
C THR A 138 14.54 -0.57 13.23
N ALA A 139 15.01 0.45 12.50
CA ALA A 139 14.67 0.69 11.10
C ALA A 139 14.93 -0.53 10.21
N LYS A 140 16.09 -1.16 10.34
CA LYS A 140 16.43 -2.40 9.60
C LYS A 140 15.49 -3.56 9.93
N GLY A 141 14.99 -3.63 11.16
CA GLY A 141 13.92 -4.55 11.54
C GLY A 141 12.65 -4.30 10.71
N TYR A 142 12.20 -3.05 10.62
CA TYR A 142 11.01 -2.68 9.82
C TYR A 142 11.20 -2.93 8.33
N VAL A 143 12.42 -2.75 7.81
CA VAL A 143 12.77 -3.13 6.42
C VAL A 143 12.61 -4.62 6.19
N LYS A 144 13.08 -5.46 7.13
CA LYS A 144 12.94 -6.92 7.05
C LYS A 144 11.48 -7.37 7.00
N PHE A 145 10.58 -6.64 7.65
CA PHE A 145 9.14 -6.89 7.65
C PHE A 145 8.36 -6.11 6.58
N GLN A 146 9.05 -5.45 5.63
CA GLN A 146 8.45 -4.68 4.54
C GLN A 146 7.51 -3.54 5.01
N GLN A 147 7.72 -3.05 6.23
CA GLN A 147 7.01 -1.89 6.78
C GLN A 147 7.78 -0.58 6.56
N LEU A 148 9.07 -0.68 6.25
CA LEU A 148 9.94 0.38 5.79
C LEU A 148 10.70 -0.16 4.57
N PHE A 149 11.21 0.72 3.71
CA PHE A 149 12.00 0.33 2.53
C PHE A 149 13.44 0.82 2.68
N ASP A 150 14.36 0.20 1.95
CA ASP A 150 15.74 0.70 1.83
C ASP A 150 16.14 0.59 0.35
N PRO A 151 16.26 1.72 -0.38
CA PRO A 151 16.13 3.10 0.09
C PRO A 151 14.66 3.53 0.33
N VAL A 152 14.47 4.55 1.18
CA VAL A 152 13.17 5.10 1.64
C VAL A 152 13.00 6.56 1.20
N THR A 153 11.77 7.01 0.96
CA THR A 153 11.52 8.44 0.68
C THR A 153 11.68 9.30 1.94
N PRO A 154 12.14 10.55 1.84
CA PRO A 154 12.29 11.47 2.97
C PRO A 154 11.05 11.55 3.87
N SER A 155 9.88 11.71 3.25
CA SER A 155 8.60 11.83 3.96
C SER A 155 8.24 10.54 4.71
N ALA A 156 8.33 9.38 4.05
CA ALA A 156 8.03 8.10 4.68
C ALA A 156 8.94 7.81 5.89
N PHE A 157 10.22 8.15 5.79
CA PHE A 157 11.16 7.97 6.89
C PHE A 157 10.85 8.90 8.07
N LEU A 158 10.62 10.19 7.81
CA LEU A 158 10.29 11.16 8.87
C LEU A 158 8.98 10.81 9.59
N THR A 159 7.94 10.41 8.86
CA THR A 159 6.68 9.94 9.47
C THR A 159 6.90 8.70 10.32
N TRP A 160 7.72 7.74 9.86
CA TRP A 160 8.09 6.57 10.66
C TRP A 160 8.80 6.96 11.96
N VAL A 161 9.79 7.87 11.92
CA VAL A 161 10.50 8.34 13.12
C VAL A 161 9.55 9.02 14.11
N GLN A 162 8.64 9.89 13.62
CA GLN A 162 7.64 10.55 14.45
C GLN A 162 6.72 9.56 15.17
N ARG A 163 6.30 8.49 14.46
CA ARG A 163 5.47 7.42 15.04
C ARG A 163 6.19 6.60 16.11
N MET A 164 7.47 6.31 15.91
CA MET A 164 8.27 5.57 16.88
C MET A 164 8.51 6.35 18.17
N ASN A 165 8.41 7.69 18.14
CA ASN A 165 8.51 8.58 19.29
C ASN A 165 9.74 8.28 20.17
N PHE A 166 10.92 8.21 19.53
CA PHE A 166 12.17 7.97 20.24
C PHE A 166 12.44 9.06 21.28
N THR A 167 12.52 8.68 22.55
CA THR A 167 12.64 9.62 23.70
C THR A 167 13.84 10.55 23.62
N ASN A 168 14.93 10.14 22.95
CA ASN A 168 16.21 10.85 22.91
C ASN A 168 16.53 11.47 21.53
N VAL A 169 15.53 11.60 20.66
CA VAL A 169 15.72 12.14 19.31
C VAL A 169 14.79 13.32 19.11
N THR A 170 15.37 14.48 18.81
CA THR A 170 14.62 15.65 18.38
C THR A 170 14.95 15.88 16.92
N ILE A 171 13.97 15.63 16.04
CA ILE A 171 14.15 15.85 14.60
C ILE A 171 14.36 17.36 14.39
N PRO A 172 15.42 17.78 13.68
CA PRO A 172 15.65 19.19 13.37
C PRO A 172 14.43 19.78 12.64
N PRO A 173 13.83 20.89 13.13
CA PRO A 173 12.66 21.49 12.48
C PRO A 173 12.99 21.96 11.06
N GLU A 174 14.21 22.45 10.85
CA GLU A 174 14.73 22.85 9.53
C GLU A 174 14.69 21.71 8.50
N LEU A 175 14.92 20.47 8.92
CA LEU A 175 14.84 19.30 8.04
C LEU A 175 13.38 19.04 7.62
N ILE A 176 12.45 19.13 8.57
CA ILE A 176 11.01 18.94 8.32
C ILE A 176 10.52 20.02 7.35
N GLU A 177 10.79 21.29 7.65
CA GLU A 177 10.41 22.43 6.81
C GLU A 177 11.00 22.31 5.40
N SER A 178 12.27 21.90 5.29
CA SER A 178 12.94 21.72 3.99
C SER A 178 12.32 20.62 3.14
N VAL A 179 11.78 19.56 3.75
CA VAL A 179 11.09 18.46 3.05
C VAL A 179 9.67 18.87 2.67
N GLU A 180 8.94 19.56 3.57
CA GLU A 180 7.59 20.06 3.31
C GLU A 180 7.56 21.14 2.21
N ALA A 181 8.56 22.03 2.19
CA ALA A 181 8.67 23.11 1.20
C ALA A 181 8.82 22.60 -0.25
N LEU A 182 9.28 21.37 -0.45
CA LEU A 182 9.37 20.73 -1.77
C LEU A 182 8.02 20.18 -2.26
N GLY A 183 6.93 20.44 -1.55
CA GLY A 183 5.58 19.98 -1.90
C GLY A 183 5.36 18.49 -1.58
N ILE A 184 6.30 17.85 -0.88
CA ILE A 184 6.12 16.51 -0.35
C ILE A 184 5.35 16.67 0.96
N GLN A 185 4.03 16.56 0.87
CA GLN A 185 3.20 16.52 2.08
C GLN A 185 3.68 15.33 2.93
N LEU A 186 4.02 15.57 4.20
CA LEU A 186 4.22 14.52 5.22
C LEU A 186 2.85 13.88 5.56
N THR A 187 2.13 13.46 4.52
CA THR A 187 0.94 12.63 4.64
C THR A 187 1.38 11.19 4.68
N ASP A 188 0.77 10.44 5.58
CA ASP A 188 0.98 9.02 5.71
C ASP A 188 0.68 8.32 4.38
N TRP A 189 1.74 8.01 3.62
CA TRP A 189 1.61 7.23 2.39
C TRP A 189 0.97 5.88 2.66
N GLN A 190 1.07 5.39 3.91
CA GLN A 190 0.40 4.20 4.38
C GLN A 190 -1.12 4.41 4.49
N ASP A 191 -1.59 5.55 4.97
CA ASP A 191 -3.03 5.87 4.96
C ASP A 191 -3.53 6.05 3.53
N LEU A 192 -2.74 6.70 2.66
CA LEU A 192 -3.03 6.80 1.23
C LEU A 192 -3.06 5.41 0.58
N TYR A 193 -2.12 4.53 0.93
CA TYR A 193 -2.05 3.16 0.43
C TYR A 193 -3.23 2.33 0.92
N THR A 194 -3.59 2.38 2.21
CA THR A 194 -4.76 1.68 2.77
C THR A 194 -6.05 2.19 2.14
N LYS A 195 -6.15 3.50 1.89
CA LYS A 195 -7.27 4.10 1.16
C LYS A 195 -7.32 3.65 -0.30
N MET A 196 -6.17 3.53 -0.95
CA MET A 196 -6.06 3.03 -2.32
C MET A 196 -6.36 1.53 -2.40
N GLU A 197 -5.87 0.72 -1.46
CA GLU A 197 -6.11 -0.71 -1.34
C GLU A 197 -7.58 -1.00 -1.07
N SER A 198 -8.22 -0.27 -0.15
CA SER A 198 -9.66 -0.39 0.08
C SER A 198 -10.48 0.02 -1.14
N SER A 199 -10.02 1.00 -1.93
CA SER A 199 -10.65 1.37 -3.20
C SER A 199 -10.49 0.28 -4.26
N CYS A 200 -9.30 -0.33 -4.37
CA CYS A 200 -9.04 -1.48 -5.24
C CYS A 200 -9.88 -2.70 -4.87
N ASN A 201 -10.03 -2.99 -3.57
CA ASN A 201 -10.84 -4.11 -3.10
C ASN A 201 -12.32 -3.89 -3.40
N LYS A 202 -12.84 -2.67 -3.18
CA LYS A 202 -14.20 -2.30 -3.60
C LYS A 202 -14.41 -2.46 -5.10
N LEU A 203 -13.44 -2.04 -5.91
CA LEU A 203 -13.54 -2.15 -7.37
C LEU A 203 -13.55 -3.63 -7.82
N LYS A 204 -12.75 -4.50 -7.18
CA LYS A 204 -12.77 -5.94 -7.44
C LYS A 204 -14.11 -6.57 -7.08
N GLU A 205 -14.70 -6.16 -5.96
CA GLU A 205 -16.03 -6.63 -5.53
C GLU A 205 -17.10 -6.22 -6.55
N GLN A 206 -17.11 -4.94 -6.96
CA GLN A 206 -18.01 -4.45 -8.03
C GLN A 206 -17.84 -5.20 -9.35
N TYR A 207 -16.60 -5.53 -9.74
CA TYR A 207 -16.33 -6.30 -10.95
C TYR A 207 -16.88 -7.73 -10.84
N SER A 208 -16.74 -8.37 -9.68
CA SER A 208 -17.28 -9.70 -9.43
C SER A 208 -18.81 -9.73 -9.47
N GLU A 209 -19.47 -8.70 -8.93
CA GLU A 209 -20.92 -8.53 -9.02
C GLU A 209 -21.36 -8.35 -10.47
N ALA A 210 -20.68 -7.49 -11.23
CA ALA A 210 -20.97 -7.28 -12.65
C ALA A 210 -20.87 -8.56 -13.47
N ILE A 211 -19.86 -9.40 -13.22
CA ILE A 211 -19.73 -10.72 -13.88
C ILE A 211 -20.93 -11.61 -13.55
N SER A 212 -21.35 -11.66 -12.28
CA SER A 212 -22.51 -12.47 -11.87
C SER A 212 -23.82 -12.02 -12.52
N LEU A 213 -23.99 -10.70 -12.70
CA LEU A 213 -25.14 -10.12 -13.37
C LEU A 213 -25.15 -10.46 -14.86
N ILE A 214 -23.99 -10.39 -15.53
CA ILE A 214 -23.83 -10.78 -16.94
C ILE A 214 -24.16 -12.27 -17.12
N ASP A 215 -23.70 -13.14 -16.23
CA ASP A 215 -24.03 -14.58 -16.27
C ASP A 215 -25.54 -14.82 -16.12
N ARG A 216 -26.18 -14.14 -15.15
CA ARG A 216 -27.62 -14.23 -14.94
C ARG A 216 -28.41 -13.75 -16.15
N GLN A 217 -28.02 -12.62 -16.74
CA GLN A 217 -28.67 -12.10 -17.96
C GLN A 217 -28.48 -13.06 -19.14
N SER A 218 -27.30 -13.65 -19.29
CA SER A 218 -27.01 -14.61 -20.36
C SER A 218 -27.90 -15.85 -20.26
N LYS A 219 -28.10 -16.38 -19.03
CA LYS A 219 -29.04 -17.47 -18.76
C LYS A 219 -30.48 -17.10 -19.10
N LEU A 220 -30.92 -15.90 -18.71
CA LEU A 220 -32.28 -15.43 -19.03
C LEU A 220 -32.49 -15.31 -20.54
N ILE A 221 -31.53 -14.74 -21.27
CA ILE A 221 -31.57 -14.64 -22.73
C ILE A 221 -31.65 -16.03 -23.36
N GLN A 222 -30.93 -17.02 -22.82
CA GLN A 222 -30.99 -18.39 -23.31
C GLN A 222 -32.37 -19.02 -23.09
N THR A 223 -32.96 -18.88 -21.90
CA THR A 223 -34.30 -19.38 -21.59
C THR A 223 -35.35 -18.75 -22.51
N LEU A 224 -35.33 -17.42 -22.64
CA LEU A 224 -36.27 -16.71 -23.52
C LEU A 224 -36.12 -17.13 -24.98
N LYS A 225 -34.89 -17.34 -25.46
CA LYS A 225 -34.66 -17.88 -26.82
C LYS A 225 -35.27 -19.28 -26.98
N GLN A 226 -35.20 -20.12 -25.97
CA GLN A 226 -35.79 -21.45 -26.00
C GLN A 226 -37.32 -21.39 -26.03
N GLU A 227 -37.94 -20.57 -25.17
CA GLU A 227 -39.39 -20.37 -25.15
C GLU A 227 -39.93 -19.81 -26.47
N ILE A 228 -39.22 -18.87 -27.11
CA ILE A 228 -39.58 -18.36 -28.45
C ILE A 228 -39.51 -19.48 -29.48
N ASN A 229 -38.50 -20.33 -29.42
CA ASN A 229 -38.34 -21.43 -30.38
C ASN A 229 -39.40 -22.53 -30.20
N GLU A 230 -39.86 -22.78 -28.96
CA GLU A 230 -40.91 -23.76 -28.66
C GLU A 230 -42.32 -23.25 -28.98
N SER A 231 -42.55 -21.93 -28.88
CA SER A 231 -43.84 -21.29 -29.19
C SER A 231 -44.01 -20.88 -30.66
N ALA A 232 -42.93 -20.76 -31.43
CA ALA A 232 -43.00 -20.47 -32.85
C ALA A 232 -43.44 -21.72 -33.63
N ILE A 233 -44.59 -21.63 -34.33
CA ILE A 233 -44.92 -22.56 -35.42
C ILE A 233 -43.74 -22.51 -36.40
N SER A 234 -42.99 -23.62 -36.52
CA SER A 234 -41.81 -23.59 -37.38
C SER A 234 -42.20 -23.14 -38.80
N PRO A 235 -41.36 -22.35 -39.50
CA PRO A 235 -41.67 -21.90 -40.86
C PRO A 235 -42.01 -23.05 -41.82
N LYS A 236 -41.49 -24.25 -41.54
CA LYS A 236 -41.81 -25.49 -42.24
C LYS A 236 -43.24 -25.95 -41.98
N SER A 237 -43.71 -25.90 -40.74
CA SER A 237 -45.10 -26.23 -40.39
C SER A 237 -46.08 -25.24 -41.01
N GLU A 238 -45.81 -23.93 -40.95
CA GLU A 238 -46.68 -22.93 -41.59
C GLU A 238 -46.79 -23.17 -43.11
N ARG A 239 -45.66 -23.45 -43.79
CA ARG A 239 -45.66 -23.78 -45.21
C ARG A 239 -46.45 -25.06 -45.52
N THR A 240 -46.32 -26.10 -44.70
CA THR A 240 -47.11 -27.34 -44.84
C THR A 240 -48.61 -27.07 -44.70
N HIS A 241 -49.03 -26.29 -43.70
CA HIS A 241 -50.43 -25.91 -43.51
C HIS A 241 -50.94 -25.11 -44.71
N LEU A 242 -50.17 -24.14 -45.20
CA LEU A 242 -50.56 -23.37 -46.39
C LEU A 242 -50.68 -24.23 -47.65
N ASN A 243 -49.80 -25.22 -47.84
CA ASN A 243 -49.91 -26.17 -48.95
C ASN A 243 -51.17 -27.04 -48.83
N ILE A 244 -51.48 -27.55 -47.63
CA ILE A 244 -52.71 -28.34 -47.39
C ILE A 244 -53.95 -27.49 -47.66
N ILE A 245 -54.00 -26.28 -47.10
CA ILE A 245 -55.11 -25.33 -47.31
C ILE A 245 -55.27 -25.01 -48.79
N GLY A 246 -54.18 -24.70 -49.49
CA GLY A 246 -54.21 -24.45 -50.94
C GLY A 246 -54.73 -25.64 -51.73
N ALA A 247 -54.33 -26.86 -51.37
CA ALA A 247 -54.72 -28.07 -52.10
C ALA A 247 -56.22 -28.33 -51.92
N LEU A 248 -56.72 -28.20 -50.69
CA LEU A 248 -58.15 -28.30 -50.38
C LEU A 248 -58.97 -27.25 -51.14
N VAL A 249 -58.54 -25.98 -51.09
CA VAL A 249 -59.23 -24.88 -51.77
C VAL A 249 -59.27 -25.11 -53.28
N ILE A 250 -58.15 -25.48 -53.92
CA ILE A 250 -58.14 -25.75 -55.37
C ILE A 250 -59.07 -26.94 -55.68
N THR A 251 -58.98 -28.03 -54.91
CA THR A 251 -59.76 -29.26 -55.14
C THR A 251 -61.25 -29.01 -55.02
N MET A 252 -61.69 -28.19 -54.05
CA MET A 252 -63.10 -27.82 -53.90
C MET A 252 -63.68 -27.17 -55.16
N PHE A 253 -62.87 -26.42 -55.92
CA PHE A 253 -63.32 -25.74 -57.14
C PHE A 253 -62.87 -26.44 -58.44
N MET A 254 -62.41 -27.69 -58.38
CA MET A 254 -62.17 -28.49 -59.58
C MET A 254 -63.47 -29.04 -60.16
N GLU A 255 -63.46 -29.34 -61.45
CA GLU A 255 -64.52 -30.10 -62.14
C GLU A 255 -64.17 -31.59 -62.16
N THR A 256 -65.17 -32.43 -61.94
CA THR A 256 -65.08 -33.88 -62.12
C THR A 256 -65.02 -34.23 -63.62
N GLN A 257 -64.62 -35.45 -63.97
CA GLN A 257 -64.58 -35.91 -65.37
C GLN A 257 -65.94 -35.86 -66.08
N GLY A 258 -67.05 -35.75 -65.32
CA GLY A 258 -68.41 -35.56 -65.84
C GLY A 258 -68.87 -34.10 -65.93
N GLY A 259 -67.98 -33.12 -65.73
CA GLY A 259 -68.29 -31.68 -65.83
C GLY A 259 -68.97 -31.05 -64.60
N ASN A 260 -69.20 -31.82 -63.53
CA ASN A 260 -69.78 -31.29 -62.29
C ASN A 260 -68.67 -30.80 -61.33
N HIS A 261 -68.87 -29.65 -60.68
CA HIS A 261 -67.97 -29.18 -59.62
C HIS A 261 -67.92 -30.14 -58.43
N ILE A 262 -66.75 -30.28 -57.81
CA ILE A 262 -66.55 -31.13 -56.63
C ILE A 262 -67.24 -30.55 -55.39
N SER A 263 -67.36 -29.22 -55.29
CA SER A 263 -68.02 -28.53 -54.17
C SER A 263 -69.39 -27.97 -54.54
N ILE A 264 -70.24 -27.85 -53.52
CA ILE A 264 -71.53 -27.14 -53.56
C ILE A 264 -71.37 -25.61 -53.62
N PHE A 265 -70.17 -25.08 -53.34
CA PHE A 265 -69.91 -23.65 -53.36
C PHE A 265 -69.52 -23.19 -54.76
N GLU A 266 -70.22 -22.18 -55.29
CA GLU A 266 -69.97 -21.62 -56.63
C GLU A 266 -68.69 -20.76 -56.70
N SER A 267 -68.17 -20.31 -55.55
CA SER A 267 -66.94 -19.52 -55.51
C SER A 267 -66.24 -19.56 -54.15
N GLN A 268 -64.96 -19.16 -54.14
CA GLN A 268 -64.18 -18.99 -52.92
C GLN A 268 -64.82 -17.97 -51.96
N ASN A 269 -65.44 -16.91 -52.47
CA ASN A 269 -66.11 -15.91 -51.63
C ASN A 269 -67.39 -16.49 -50.98
N ALA A 270 -68.12 -17.37 -51.67
CA ALA A 270 -69.25 -18.09 -51.09
C ALA A 270 -68.80 -19.03 -49.94
N LEU A 271 -67.69 -19.75 -50.13
CA LEU A 271 -67.08 -20.56 -49.07
C LEU A 271 -66.64 -19.70 -47.87
N ILE A 272 -65.98 -18.56 -48.11
CA ILE A 272 -65.54 -17.65 -47.04
C ILE A 272 -66.73 -17.13 -46.24
N ASN A 273 -67.79 -16.66 -46.90
CA ASN A 273 -68.99 -16.18 -46.23
C ASN A 273 -69.65 -17.30 -45.40
N PHE A 274 -69.71 -18.52 -45.94
CA PHE A 274 -70.22 -19.68 -45.22
C PHE A 274 -69.39 -19.98 -43.97
N LEU A 275 -68.07 -19.94 -44.05
CA LEU A 275 -67.19 -20.18 -42.90
C LEU A 275 -67.35 -19.11 -41.82
N ILE A 276 -67.45 -17.83 -42.19
CA ILE A 276 -67.67 -16.73 -41.25
C ILE A 276 -69.02 -16.88 -40.54
N GLN A 277 -70.07 -17.26 -41.27
CA GLN A 277 -71.41 -17.41 -40.71
C GLN A 277 -71.51 -18.60 -39.74
N ASN A 278 -70.81 -19.70 -40.02
CA ASN A 278 -70.87 -20.91 -39.19
C ASN A 278 -69.82 -20.96 -38.07
N PHE A 279 -68.75 -20.17 -38.16
CA PHE A 279 -67.66 -20.14 -37.18
C PHE A 279 -67.25 -18.70 -36.78
N PRO A 280 -68.20 -17.86 -36.31
CA PRO A 280 -67.93 -16.43 -36.07
C PRO A 280 -66.94 -16.17 -34.93
N ASP A 281 -66.90 -17.04 -33.92
CA ASP A 281 -66.07 -16.85 -32.71
C ASP A 281 -64.69 -17.54 -32.79
N VAL A 282 -64.37 -18.16 -33.92
CA VAL A 282 -63.10 -18.86 -34.09
C VAL A 282 -62.01 -17.87 -34.53
N SER A 283 -61.02 -17.67 -33.66
CA SER A 283 -59.85 -16.83 -33.96
C SER A 283 -59.16 -17.30 -35.24
N GLY A 284 -58.91 -16.36 -36.16
CA GLY A 284 -58.30 -16.63 -37.47
C GLY A 284 -59.28 -16.88 -38.63
N ILE A 285 -60.59 -16.87 -38.39
CA ILE A 285 -61.64 -17.08 -39.43
C ILE A 285 -62.21 -15.75 -39.96
N ALA A 286 -61.62 -14.61 -39.61
CA ALA A 286 -61.98 -13.32 -40.19
C ALA A 286 -61.79 -13.33 -41.73
N LYS A 287 -62.66 -12.59 -42.44
CA LYS A 287 -62.67 -12.53 -43.91
C LYS A 287 -61.29 -12.28 -44.52
N SER A 288 -60.60 -11.25 -44.04
CA SER A 288 -59.26 -10.87 -44.51
C SER A 288 -58.23 -11.99 -44.32
N THR A 289 -58.31 -12.70 -43.19
CA THR A 289 -57.38 -13.78 -42.85
C THR A 289 -57.57 -14.99 -43.77
N LEU A 290 -58.83 -15.38 -44.02
CA LEU A 290 -59.16 -16.48 -44.92
C LEU A 290 -58.75 -16.16 -46.37
N GLU A 291 -59.07 -14.96 -46.87
CA GLU A 291 -58.66 -14.50 -48.20
C GLU A 291 -57.14 -14.54 -48.37
N GLU A 292 -56.41 -14.03 -47.37
CA GLU A 292 -54.95 -14.02 -47.37
C GLU A 292 -54.37 -15.46 -47.37
N LYS A 293 -54.83 -16.32 -46.46
CA LYS A 293 -54.31 -17.70 -46.34
C LYS A 293 -54.66 -18.56 -47.55
N PHE A 294 -55.86 -18.43 -48.11
CA PHE A 294 -56.27 -19.16 -49.31
C PHE A 294 -55.48 -18.70 -50.54
N SER A 295 -55.30 -17.38 -50.72
CA SER A 295 -54.49 -16.85 -51.82
C SER A 295 -53.03 -17.28 -51.71
N LYS A 296 -52.44 -17.18 -50.52
CA LYS A 296 -51.06 -17.63 -50.27
C LYS A 296 -50.88 -19.12 -50.52
N GLY A 297 -51.79 -19.96 -50.03
CA GLY A 297 -51.76 -21.41 -50.24
C GLY A 297 -51.84 -21.79 -51.71
N LYS A 298 -52.78 -21.19 -52.46
CA LYS A 298 -52.93 -21.43 -53.91
C LYS A 298 -51.66 -21.04 -54.69
N LYS A 299 -51.12 -19.83 -54.44
CA LYS A 299 -49.87 -19.36 -55.07
C LYS A 299 -48.68 -20.25 -54.76
N LEU A 300 -48.57 -20.77 -53.53
CA LEU A 300 -47.49 -21.67 -53.16
C LEU A 300 -47.52 -22.98 -53.94
N LEU A 301 -48.71 -23.54 -54.18
CA LEU A 301 -48.86 -24.76 -54.99
C LEU A 301 -48.59 -24.53 -56.47
N GLU A 302 -49.05 -23.41 -57.02
CA GLU A 302 -48.76 -23.01 -58.40
C GLU A 302 -47.25 -22.85 -58.64
N LYS A 303 -46.51 -22.38 -57.63
CA LYS A 303 -45.06 -22.18 -57.70
C LYS A 303 -44.24 -23.46 -57.48
N ASN A 304 -44.83 -24.51 -56.94
CA ASN A 304 -44.18 -25.81 -56.70
C ASN A 304 -44.58 -26.89 -57.74
N LYS A 305 -45.42 -26.55 -58.74
CA LYS A 305 -45.68 -27.36 -59.93
C LYS A 305 -44.64 -27.07 -61.01
#